data_AF-A0A1Y2ABZ8-F1
#
_entry.id   AF-A0A1Y2ABZ8-F1
#
_cell.length_a   1.000
_cell.length_b   1.000
_cell.length_c   1.000
_cell.angle_alpha   90.00
_cell.angle_beta   90.00
_cell.angle_gamma   90.00
#
_symmetry.space_group_name_H-M   'P 1'
#
loop_
_entity.id
_entity.type
_entity.pdbx_description
1 polymer ?
#
loop_
_entity_poly.entity_id
_entity_poly.type
_entity_poly.pdbx_seq_one_letter_code
_entity_poly.pdbx_strand_id
1 'polypeptide(L)'
;MDENLIDDEIPESLNSLPNLKVFSIADNKKIKGKTLTNDKLEECYYDKNYDLCKPKDMKCLEKEEYEIKSCSGNTPSSDKISTNGKCGAEYGKCPSGECCSKYGWCGSSDKHCKVDSGCQAKYGTCKTTEKISTNGRCGAEYGKCPSGECCSKYGWCGSSDKHCKVDSGCQAKYGTCKTAEKISTNGKCGAEDGKCPSGECCSKYGWCGTSDKHCKAGCQKAFGKCK
;
A
#
# COMPACT_ATOMS: atom_id res chain seq x y z
N MET A 1 -32.42 3.81 18.79
CA MET A 1 -31.53 2.82 18.13
C MET A 1 -30.14 3.37 18.31
N ASP A 2 -29.24 2.58 18.88
CA ASP A 2 -27.88 3.03 19.18
C ASP A 2 -27.08 3.02 17.89
N GLU A 3 -26.82 4.21 17.33
CA GLU A 3 -25.98 4.36 16.15
C GLU A 3 -24.52 4.03 16.50
N ASN A 4 -23.86 3.27 15.62
CA ASN A 4 -22.41 3.10 15.66
C ASN A 4 -21.73 4.43 15.29
N LEU A 5 -20.72 4.82 16.05
CA LEU A 5 -20.03 6.12 15.89
C LEU A 5 -19.03 6.17 14.71
N ILE A 6 -19.18 5.31 13.71
CA ILE A 6 -18.22 5.20 12.59
C ILE A 6 -18.51 6.29 11.55
N ASP A 7 -17.51 7.13 11.30
CA ASP A 7 -17.46 8.13 10.23
C ASP A 7 -16.18 7.93 9.42
N ASP A 8 -16.21 7.02 8.44
CA ASP A 8 -15.02 6.56 7.70
C ASP A 8 -15.39 6.08 6.28
N GLU A 9 -14.36 5.70 5.51
CA GLU A 9 -14.49 5.07 4.21
C GLU A 9 -14.53 3.53 4.31
N ILE A 10 -15.26 2.90 3.38
CA ILE A 10 -15.32 1.44 3.28
C ILE A 10 -13.95 0.90 2.80
N PRO A 11 -13.26 0.04 3.57
CA PRO A 11 -11.96 -0.48 3.16
C PRO A 11 -12.03 -1.36 1.92
N GLU A 12 -11.18 -1.10 0.92
CA GLU A 12 -11.15 -1.89 -0.33
C GLU A 12 -10.81 -3.37 -0.10
N SER A 13 -10.10 -3.69 0.98
CA SER A 13 -9.71 -5.06 1.35
C SER A 13 -10.91 -5.99 1.53
N LEU A 14 -12.09 -5.47 1.87
CA LEU A 14 -13.32 -6.25 2.01
C LEU A 14 -13.76 -6.89 0.68
N ASN A 15 -13.37 -6.31 -0.46
CA ASN A 15 -13.62 -6.89 -1.78
C ASN A 15 -12.89 -8.21 -2.03
N SER A 16 -11.87 -8.51 -1.25
CA SER A 16 -11.04 -9.72 -1.41
C SER A 16 -11.50 -10.88 -0.53
N LEU A 17 -12.54 -10.69 0.30
CA LEU A 17 -13.03 -11.73 1.21
C LEU A 17 -13.75 -12.84 0.43
N PRO A 18 -13.23 -14.08 0.41
CA PRO A 18 -13.70 -15.12 -0.52
C PRO A 18 -15.10 -15.65 -0.20
N ASN A 19 -15.57 -15.45 1.04
CA ASN A 19 -16.85 -15.96 1.54
C ASN A 19 -17.82 -14.84 1.94
N LEU A 20 -17.54 -13.59 1.58
CA LEU A 20 -18.41 -12.46 1.92
C LEU A 20 -19.65 -12.46 1.02
N LYS A 21 -20.75 -13.02 1.55
CA LYS A 21 -22.04 -13.12 0.86
C LYS A 21 -23.00 -11.98 1.21
N VAL A 22 -22.91 -11.48 2.44
CA VAL A 22 -23.77 -10.42 2.96
C VAL A 22 -22.90 -9.31 3.50
N PHE A 23 -23.20 -8.08 3.12
CA PHE A 23 -22.53 -6.90 3.66
C PHE A 23 -23.57 -5.89 4.14
N SER A 24 -23.49 -5.53 5.41
CA SER A 24 -24.35 -4.52 6.03
C SER A 24 -23.51 -3.52 6.79
N ILE A 25 -23.76 -2.25 6.52
CA ILE A 25 -23.17 -1.12 7.25
C ILE A 25 -24.23 -0.10 7.64
N ALA A 26 -25.49 -0.54 7.75
CA ALA A 26 -26.55 0.28 8.32
C ALA A 26 -26.18 0.73 9.76
N ASP A 27 -26.86 1.77 10.25
CA ASP A 27 -26.72 2.27 11.62
C ASP A 27 -25.31 2.77 12.00
N ASN A 28 -24.55 3.31 11.04
CA ASN A 28 -23.33 4.07 11.27
C ASN A 28 -23.54 5.57 11.09
N LYS A 29 -22.72 6.40 11.79
CA LYS A 29 -22.80 7.86 11.77
C LYS A 29 -22.70 8.47 10.37
N LYS A 30 -21.65 8.16 9.61
CA LYS A 30 -21.51 8.65 8.22
C LYS A 30 -20.46 7.87 7.43
N ILE A 31 -20.89 7.00 6.52
CA ILE A 31 -19.95 6.28 5.66
C ILE A 31 -19.78 7.01 4.32
N LYS A 32 -18.56 6.99 3.78
CA LYS A 32 -18.19 7.65 2.52
C LYS A 32 -17.50 6.68 1.56
N GLY A 33 -17.46 7.06 0.29
CA GLY A 33 -16.63 6.39 -0.73
C GLY A 33 -17.42 5.51 -1.69
N LYS A 34 -16.94 4.28 -1.91
CA LYS A 34 -17.44 3.37 -2.95
C LYS A 34 -18.16 2.17 -2.33
N THR A 35 -19.25 1.72 -2.96
CA THR A 35 -19.84 0.42 -2.61
C THR A 35 -18.85 -0.72 -2.89
N LEU A 36 -18.99 -1.84 -2.17
CA LEU A 36 -18.23 -3.05 -2.47
C LEU A 36 -18.58 -3.61 -3.85
N THR A 37 -17.58 -4.20 -4.50
CA THR A 37 -17.63 -4.82 -5.83
C THR A 37 -17.28 -6.31 -5.79
N ASN A 38 -17.37 -6.94 -4.62
CA ASN A 38 -17.12 -8.37 -4.42
C ASN A 38 -18.18 -9.21 -5.14
N ASP A 39 -17.79 -9.98 -6.15
CA ASP A 39 -18.71 -10.80 -6.95
C ASP A 39 -19.42 -11.92 -6.17
N LYS A 40 -19.00 -12.19 -4.93
CA LYS A 40 -19.66 -13.15 -4.03
C LYS A 40 -20.79 -12.55 -3.21
N LEU A 41 -20.98 -11.22 -3.23
CA LEU A 41 -22.07 -10.56 -2.52
C LEU A 41 -23.42 -10.89 -3.16
N GLU A 42 -24.28 -11.52 -2.36
CA GLU A 42 -25.65 -11.87 -2.68
C GLU A 42 -26.62 -10.80 -2.12
N GLU A 43 -26.26 -10.18 -0.99
CA GLU A 43 -27.03 -9.16 -0.27
C GLU A 43 -26.14 -8.01 0.19
N CYS A 44 -26.65 -6.79 0.00
CA CYS A 44 -26.00 -5.54 0.34
C CYS A 44 -27.03 -4.68 1.08
N TYR A 45 -26.60 -4.07 2.18
CA TYR A 45 -27.41 -3.17 2.99
C TYR A 45 -26.61 -1.90 3.28
N TYR A 46 -26.89 -0.87 2.49
CA TYR A 46 -26.33 0.46 2.66
C TYR A 46 -27.39 1.42 3.24
N ASP A 47 -26.98 2.55 3.82
CA ASP A 47 -27.90 3.62 4.19
C ASP A 47 -27.94 4.75 3.15
N LYS A 48 -29.13 5.27 2.85
CA LYS A 48 -29.36 6.35 1.87
C LYS A 48 -28.72 7.69 2.26
N ASN A 49 -28.41 7.87 3.54
CA ASN A 49 -27.82 9.09 4.06
C ASN A 49 -26.28 9.10 3.90
N TYR A 50 -25.68 8.03 3.37
CA TYR A 50 -24.25 7.93 3.13
C TYR A 50 -23.82 8.56 1.80
N ASP A 51 -22.62 9.14 1.81
CA ASP A 51 -22.00 9.73 0.61
C ASP A 51 -21.28 8.61 -0.18
N LEU A 52 -22.06 7.66 -0.69
CA LEU A 52 -21.60 6.50 -1.44
C LEU A 52 -21.89 6.62 -2.94
N CYS A 53 -21.01 6.04 -3.75
CA CYS A 53 -21.25 5.85 -5.17
C CYS A 53 -20.97 4.40 -5.59
N LYS A 54 -21.66 3.92 -6.64
CA LYS A 54 -21.45 2.58 -7.20
C LYS A 54 -20.35 2.59 -8.27
N PRO A 55 -19.26 1.80 -8.11
CA PRO A 55 -18.21 1.70 -9.14
C PRO A 55 -18.63 0.83 -10.33
N LYS A 56 -19.44 -0.20 -10.08
CA LYS A 56 -20.03 -1.09 -11.09
C LYS A 56 -21.40 -1.54 -10.61
N ASP A 57 -22.25 -1.97 -11.54
CA ASP A 57 -23.52 -2.57 -11.19
C ASP A 57 -23.30 -3.94 -10.53
N MET A 58 -24.08 -4.20 -9.49
CA MET A 58 -24.02 -5.41 -8.68
C MET A 58 -25.44 -5.90 -8.42
N LYS A 59 -25.66 -7.21 -8.52
CA LYS A 59 -26.97 -7.82 -8.25
C LYS A 59 -27.52 -7.48 -6.87
N CYS A 60 -26.65 -7.33 -5.87
CA CYS A 60 -27.06 -7.00 -4.51
C CYS A 60 -27.56 -5.55 -4.38
N LEU A 61 -27.15 -4.63 -5.28
CA LEU A 61 -27.55 -3.22 -5.27
C LEU A 61 -28.89 -2.97 -5.99
N GLU A 62 -29.33 -3.91 -6.83
CA GLU A 62 -30.62 -3.84 -7.52
C GLU A 62 -31.81 -4.06 -6.57
N LYS A 63 -31.55 -4.57 -5.35
CA LYS A 63 -32.57 -4.90 -4.34
C LYS A 63 -32.82 -3.76 -3.34
N GLU A 64 -32.05 -2.67 -3.41
CA GLU A 64 -32.16 -1.56 -2.47
C GLU A 64 -33.39 -0.69 -2.77
N GLU A 65 -33.99 -0.11 -1.74
CA GLU A 65 -35.19 0.76 -1.86
C GLU A 65 -34.85 2.11 -2.53
N TYR A 66 -33.56 2.43 -2.70
CA TYR A 66 -33.09 3.69 -3.26
C TYR A 66 -31.87 3.49 -4.19
N GLU A 67 -31.79 4.28 -5.25
CA GLU A 67 -30.72 4.16 -6.25
C GLU A 67 -29.42 4.83 -5.80
N ILE A 68 -28.39 4.04 -5.55
CA ILE A 68 -27.01 4.54 -5.38
C ILE A 68 -26.47 4.97 -6.75
N LYS A 69 -26.02 6.24 -6.85
CA LYS A 69 -25.53 6.83 -8.10
C LYS A 69 -24.18 6.27 -8.52
N SER A 70 -23.95 6.16 -9.82
CA SER A 70 -22.64 5.80 -10.37
C SER A 70 -21.58 6.83 -10.00
N CYS A 71 -20.37 6.36 -9.67
CA CYS A 71 -19.25 7.23 -9.34
C CYS A 71 -18.92 8.15 -10.53
N SER A 72 -19.13 9.46 -10.35
CA SER A 72 -18.87 10.48 -11.38
C SER A 72 -17.42 10.96 -11.30
N GLY A 73 -16.50 10.12 -11.77
CA GLY A 73 -15.07 10.43 -11.81
C GLY A 73 -14.42 9.75 -12.99
N ASN A 74 -13.92 10.56 -13.94
CA ASN A 74 -13.12 10.10 -15.07
C ASN A 74 -11.72 9.73 -14.54
N THR A 75 -11.60 8.55 -13.93
CA THR A 75 -10.33 8.05 -13.40
C THR A 75 -9.55 7.37 -14.53
N PRO A 76 -8.27 7.72 -14.77
CA PRO A 76 -7.40 6.93 -15.63
C PRO A 76 -7.43 5.48 -15.13
N SER A 77 -7.95 4.59 -15.96
CA SER A 77 -8.33 3.22 -15.64
C SER A 77 -7.12 2.35 -15.23
N SER A 78 -6.65 2.51 -13.99
CA SER A 78 -5.85 1.49 -13.30
C SER A 78 -6.72 0.45 -12.60
N ASP A 79 -8.05 0.61 -12.54
CA ASP A 79 -8.92 -0.25 -11.71
C ASP A 79 -9.99 -1.04 -12.49
N LYS A 80 -10.10 -0.87 -13.81
CA LYS A 80 -10.94 -1.76 -14.63
C LYS A 80 -10.33 -3.16 -14.63
N ILE A 81 -11.09 -4.17 -14.20
CA ILE A 81 -10.69 -5.57 -14.34
C ILE A 81 -11.06 -6.05 -15.75
N SER A 82 -10.12 -6.67 -16.43
CA SER A 82 -10.29 -7.26 -17.75
C SER A 82 -11.28 -8.42 -17.72
N THR A 83 -12.23 -8.41 -18.66
CA THR A 83 -13.22 -9.49 -18.85
C THR A 83 -13.04 -10.24 -20.16
N ASN A 84 -12.11 -9.80 -21.02
CA ASN A 84 -11.86 -10.36 -22.35
C ASN A 84 -10.43 -10.92 -22.50
N GLY A 85 -9.71 -11.06 -21.38
CA GLY A 85 -8.34 -11.57 -21.34
C GLY A 85 -7.27 -10.57 -21.78
N LYS A 86 -7.62 -9.33 -22.16
CA LYS A 86 -6.64 -8.28 -22.50
C LYS A 86 -6.33 -7.38 -21.31
N CYS A 87 -5.12 -6.87 -21.19
CA CYS A 87 -4.72 -5.98 -20.10
C CYS A 87 -3.81 -4.86 -20.59
N GLY A 88 -3.56 -3.87 -19.73
CA GLY A 88 -2.74 -2.71 -20.05
C GLY A 88 -3.51 -1.40 -19.89
N ALA A 89 -2.92 -0.29 -20.33
CA ALA A 89 -3.49 1.05 -20.13
C ALA A 89 -4.91 1.22 -20.66
N GLU A 90 -5.24 0.54 -21.76
CA GLU A 90 -6.56 0.59 -22.40
C GLU A 90 -7.55 -0.44 -21.82
N TYR A 91 -7.06 -1.61 -21.43
CA TYR A 91 -7.90 -2.77 -21.07
C TYR A 91 -8.00 -3.01 -19.56
N GLY A 92 -7.16 -2.36 -18.77
CA GLY A 92 -7.14 -2.46 -17.32
C GLY A 92 -6.30 -3.63 -16.78
N LYS A 93 -6.55 -3.99 -15.52
CA LYS A 93 -5.87 -5.05 -14.75
C LYS A 93 -6.41 -6.43 -15.13
N CYS A 94 -5.58 -7.45 -15.05
CA CYS A 94 -6.03 -8.83 -15.13
C CYS A 94 -6.86 -9.24 -13.90
N PRO A 95 -7.70 -10.28 -14.02
CA PRO A 95 -8.35 -10.92 -12.88
C PRO A 95 -7.37 -11.30 -11.76
N SER A 96 -7.89 -11.44 -10.53
CA SER A 96 -7.06 -11.70 -9.35
C SER A 96 -6.14 -12.91 -9.54
N GLY A 97 -4.84 -12.71 -9.30
CA GLY A 97 -3.81 -13.74 -9.42
C GLY A 97 -3.21 -13.91 -10.82
N GLU A 98 -3.78 -13.30 -11.85
CA GLU A 98 -3.25 -13.36 -13.22
C GLU A 98 -2.25 -12.23 -13.51
N CYS A 99 -1.37 -12.50 -14.47
CA CYS A 99 -0.29 -11.62 -14.85
C CYS A 99 -0.60 -10.95 -16.18
N CYS A 100 -0.28 -9.66 -16.31
CA CYS A 100 -0.39 -8.97 -17.57
C CYS A 100 0.93 -9.10 -18.34
N SER A 101 0.95 -9.86 -19.43
CA SER A 101 2.14 -9.99 -20.28
C SER A 101 2.51 -8.67 -20.97
N LYS A 102 3.75 -8.56 -21.49
CA LYS A 102 4.15 -7.39 -22.31
C LYS A 102 3.28 -7.15 -23.54
N TYR A 103 2.54 -8.17 -23.99
CA TYR A 103 1.68 -8.10 -25.16
C TYR A 103 0.23 -7.73 -24.81
N GLY A 104 -0.04 -7.37 -23.55
CA GLY A 104 -1.37 -6.95 -23.12
C GLY A 104 -2.37 -8.10 -23.01
N TRP A 105 -1.90 -9.29 -22.65
CA TRP A 105 -2.74 -10.47 -22.40
C TRP A 105 -2.58 -10.97 -20.97
N CYS A 106 -3.69 -11.35 -20.36
CA CYS A 106 -3.76 -11.98 -19.06
C CYS A 106 -3.43 -13.47 -19.13
N GLY A 107 -2.69 -13.95 -18.13
CA GLY A 107 -2.44 -15.38 -17.97
C GLY A 107 -1.49 -15.67 -16.81
N SER A 108 -1.31 -16.95 -16.51
CA SER A 108 -0.60 -17.41 -15.31
C SER A 108 0.74 -18.11 -15.59
N SER A 109 1.12 -18.22 -16.87
CA SER A 109 2.39 -18.87 -17.24
C SER A 109 3.58 -17.97 -16.99
N ASP A 110 4.77 -18.55 -16.89
CA ASP A 110 6.02 -17.80 -16.69
C ASP A 110 6.28 -16.74 -17.76
N LYS A 111 5.79 -16.94 -19.00
CA LYS A 111 5.88 -15.93 -20.08
C LYS A 111 5.00 -14.70 -19.81
N HIS A 112 3.91 -14.88 -19.05
CA HIS A 112 3.03 -13.78 -18.64
C HIS A 112 3.54 -13.13 -17.36
N CYS A 113 4.03 -13.94 -16.42
CA CYS A 113 4.27 -13.51 -15.06
C CYS A 113 5.69 -13.02 -14.79
N LYS A 114 6.72 -13.57 -15.46
CA LYS A 114 8.09 -13.13 -15.18
C LYS A 114 8.28 -11.68 -15.60
N VAL A 115 8.84 -10.87 -14.70
CA VAL A 115 9.26 -9.51 -15.02
C VAL A 115 10.25 -9.51 -16.18
N ASP A 116 11.16 -10.50 -16.22
CA ASP A 116 12.12 -10.68 -17.32
C ASP A 116 11.44 -10.97 -18.68
N SER A 117 10.23 -11.52 -18.67
CA SER A 117 9.41 -11.74 -19.88
C SER A 117 8.59 -10.50 -20.27
N GLY A 118 8.69 -9.41 -19.49
CA GLY A 118 8.00 -8.14 -19.70
C GLY A 118 6.63 -8.04 -19.05
N CYS A 119 6.40 -8.73 -17.93
CA CYS A 119 5.16 -8.59 -17.18
C CYS A 119 4.89 -7.13 -16.73
N GLN A 120 3.68 -6.63 -16.94
CA GLN A 120 3.25 -5.27 -16.63
C GLN A 120 2.63 -5.19 -15.22
N ALA A 121 3.46 -4.88 -14.21
CA ALA A 121 3.06 -4.93 -12.80
C ALA A 121 1.90 -4.00 -12.41
N LYS A 122 1.68 -2.92 -13.17
CA LYS A 122 0.52 -2.02 -12.97
C LYS A 122 -0.82 -2.70 -13.30
N TYR A 123 -0.79 -3.74 -14.14
CA TYR A 123 -1.97 -4.37 -14.73
C TYR A 123 -2.08 -5.86 -14.39
N GLY A 124 -1.24 -6.42 -13.52
CA GLY A 124 -1.33 -7.83 -13.08
C GLY A 124 -0.23 -8.22 -12.09
N THR A 125 -0.30 -9.46 -11.59
CA THR A 125 0.58 -9.96 -10.53
C THR A 125 1.89 -10.51 -11.09
N CYS A 126 2.90 -9.67 -11.28
CA CYS A 126 4.17 -10.14 -11.83
C CYS A 126 5.00 -10.95 -10.82
N LYS A 127 5.49 -12.11 -11.26
CA LYS A 127 6.54 -12.88 -10.59
C LYS A 127 7.88 -12.18 -10.82
N THR A 128 8.44 -11.65 -9.75
CA THR A 128 9.85 -11.29 -9.75
C THR A 128 10.66 -12.59 -9.73
N THR A 129 11.73 -12.67 -10.51
CA THR A 129 12.74 -13.75 -10.45
C THR A 129 13.67 -13.59 -9.26
N GLU A 130 13.20 -12.93 -8.20
CA GLU A 130 13.97 -12.77 -6.99
C GLU A 130 14.00 -14.12 -6.28
N LYS A 131 15.15 -14.77 -6.35
CA LYS A 131 15.47 -15.92 -5.51
C LYS A 131 15.23 -15.48 -4.08
N ILE A 132 14.21 -16.00 -3.43
CA ILE A 132 13.99 -15.78 -2.00
C ILE A 132 14.76 -16.85 -1.25
N SER A 133 15.51 -16.42 -0.25
CA SER A 133 16.24 -17.28 0.67
C SER A 133 15.28 -18.22 1.39
N THR A 134 15.56 -19.51 1.34
CA THR A 134 14.82 -20.55 2.06
C THR A 134 15.62 -21.18 3.19
N ASN A 135 16.91 -20.81 3.33
CA ASN A 135 17.83 -21.37 4.31
C ASN A 135 18.44 -20.29 5.24
N GLY A 136 17.86 -19.09 5.25
CA GLY A 136 18.33 -17.96 6.06
C GLY A 136 19.58 -17.26 5.54
N ARG A 137 20.15 -17.67 4.40
CA ARG A 137 21.28 -16.99 3.74
C ARG A 137 20.81 -15.99 2.70
N CYS A 138 21.49 -14.87 2.55
CA CYS A 138 21.17 -13.87 1.54
C CYS A 138 22.43 -13.36 0.84
N GLY A 139 22.24 -12.64 -0.27
CA GLY A 139 23.32 -12.11 -1.10
C GLY A 139 23.21 -12.59 -2.54
N ALA A 140 24.21 -12.27 -3.36
CA ALA A 140 24.20 -12.57 -4.79
C ALA A 140 23.93 -14.05 -5.12
N GLU A 141 24.48 -14.97 -4.32
CA GLU A 141 24.32 -16.42 -4.53
C GLU A 141 23.01 -16.97 -3.95
N TYR A 142 22.54 -16.42 -2.82
CA TYR A 142 21.43 -16.98 -2.04
C TYR A 142 20.09 -16.29 -2.27
N GLY A 143 20.13 -15.07 -2.82
CA GLY A 143 18.94 -14.28 -3.09
C GLY A 143 18.57 -13.31 -1.96
N LYS A 144 17.34 -12.82 -2.00
CA LYS A 144 16.80 -11.87 -1.01
C LYS A 144 16.28 -12.60 0.23
N CYS A 145 16.31 -11.93 1.37
CA CYS A 145 15.60 -12.39 2.55
C CYS A 145 14.08 -12.39 2.34
N PRO A 146 13.34 -13.23 3.10
CA PRO A 146 11.88 -13.14 3.20
C PRO A 146 11.39 -11.72 3.53
N SER A 147 10.12 -11.46 3.22
CA SER A 147 9.51 -10.13 3.38
C SER A 147 9.74 -9.56 4.79
N GLY A 148 10.26 -8.33 4.86
CA GLY A 148 10.51 -7.60 6.10
C GLY A 148 11.86 -7.88 6.76
N GLU A 149 12.62 -8.90 6.33
CA GLU A 149 13.93 -9.21 6.89
C GLU A 149 15.07 -8.47 6.19
N CYS A 150 16.18 -8.31 6.92
CA CYS A 150 17.36 -7.59 6.48
C CYS A 150 18.47 -8.56 6.13
N CYS A 151 19.20 -8.28 5.05
CA CYS A 151 20.38 -9.05 4.71
C CYS A 151 21.62 -8.43 5.36
N SER A 152 22.21 -9.09 6.36
CA SER A 152 23.41 -8.60 7.02
C SER A 152 24.63 -8.60 6.10
N LYS A 153 25.70 -7.90 6.48
CA LYS A 153 26.98 -7.92 5.74
C LYS A 153 27.60 -9.32 5.60
N TYR A 154 27.19 -10.26 6.45
CA TYR A 154 27.68 -11.64 6.46
C TYR A 154 26.79 -12.60 5.64
N GLY A 155 25.80 -12.08 4.92
CA GLY A 155 24.93 -12.88 4.07
C GLY A 155 23.95 -13.76 4.86
N TRP A 156 23.47 -13.24 5.98
CA TRP A 156 22.42 -13.85 6.81
C TRP A 156 21.22 -12.95 6.93
N CYS A 157 20.04 -13.56 6.85
CA CYS A 157 18.76 -12.90 7.08
C CYS A 157 18.46 -12.75 8.57
N GLY A 158 17.89 -11.61 8.93
CA GLY A 158 17.41 -11.36 10.27
C GLY A 158 16.90 -9.93 10.45
N SER A 159 16.31 -9.66 11.60
CA SER A 159 15.59 -8.39 11.87
C SER A 159 16.26 -7.50 12.91
N SER A 160 17.41 -7.90 13.44
CA SER A 160 18.13 -7.11 14.45
C SER A 160 18.89 -5.94 13.82
N ASP A 161 19.25 -4.94 14.63
CA ASP A 161 20.02 -3.78 14.17
C ASP A 161 21.36 -4.15 13.51
N LYS A 162 21.99 -5.26 13.91
CA LYS A 162 23.21 -5.78 13.26
C LYS A 162 22.95 -6.28 11.84
N HIS A 163 21.72 -6.70 11.54
CA HIS A 163 21.31 -7.12 10.20
C HIS A 163 20.79 -5.95 9.38
N CYS A 164 20.04 -5.04 10.02
CA CYS A 164 19.26 -4.03 9.34
C CYS A 164 19.97 -2.69 9.16
N LYS A 165 20.84 -2.27 10.09
CA LYS A 165 21.49 -0.96 9.96
C LYS A 165 22.43 -0.95 8.76
N VAL A 166 22.30 0.06 7.90
CA VAL A 166 23.24 0.32 6.81
C VAL A 166 24.67 0.44 7.35
N ASP A 167 24.86 1.09 8.50
CA ASP A 167 26.16 1.22 9.18
C ASP A 167 26.74 -0.13 9.65
N SER A 168 25.87 -1.12 9.90
CA SER A 168 26.28 -2.50 10.20
C SER A 168 26.55 -3.33 8.93
N GLY A 169 26.45 -2.72 7.75
CA GLY A 169 26.69 -3.32 6.44
C GLY A 169 25.50 -4.10 5.87
N CYS A 170 24.27 -3.68 6.19
CA CYS A 170 23.08 -4.26 5.57
C CYS A 170 23.11 -4.15 4.02
N GLN A 171 22.82 -5.25 3.33
CA GLN A 171 22.83 -5.34 1.87
C GLN A 171 21.44 -5.02 1.29
N ALA A 172 21.20 -3.76 0.93
CA ALA A 172 19.88 -3.27 0.50
C ALA A 172 19.33 -3.97 -0.76
N LYS A 173 20.20 -4.53 -1.61
CA LYS A 173 19.77 -5.34 -2.77
C LYS A 173 19.15 -6.68 -2.35
N TYR A 174 19.40 -7.15 -1.13
CA TYR A 174 19.02 -8.49 -0.68
C TYR A 174 18.15 -8.50 0.58
N GLY A 175 17.74 -7.35 1.10
CA GLY A 175 16.82 -7.24 2.24
C GLY A 175 16.49 -5.79 2.58
N THR A 176 15.63 -5.61 3.58
CA THR A 176 15.10 -4.29 3.96
C THR A 176 16.05 -3.59 4.93
N CYS A 177 16.93 -2.71 4.45
CA CYS A 177 17.86 -2.02 5.33
C CYS A 177 17.26 -0.79 6.02
N LYS A 178 17.51 -0.66 7.32
CA LYS A 178 17.30 0.56 8.09
C LYS A 178 18.49 1.49 7.85
N THR A 179 18.27 2.61 7.19
CA THR A 179 19.20 3.74 7.31
C THR A 179 19.24 4.13 8.78
N ALA A 180 20.43 4.18 9.39
CA ALA A 180 20.54 4.79 10.70
C ALA A 180 20.04 6.22 10.56
N GLU A 181 19.05 6.60 11.38
CA GLU A 181 18.68 8.00 11.44
C GLU A 181 19.91 8.74 11.94
N LYS A 182 20.52 9.58 11.09
CA LYS A 182 21.59 10.47 11.52
C LYS A 182 20.97 11.38 12.58
N ILE A 183 21.26 11.12 13.86
CA ILE A 183 20.82 12.00 14.94
C ILE A 183 21.87 13.09 15.08
N SER A 184 21.42 14.33 15.02
CA SER A 184 22.25 15.49 15.24
C SER A 184 22.85 15.50 16.64
N THR A 185 24.16 15.75 16.70
CA THR A 185 24.91 15.91 17.96
C THR A 185 25.44 17.33 18.13
N ASN A 186 25.25 18.21 17.13
CA ASN A 186 25.76 19.59 17.10
C ASN A 186 24.64 20.65 17.23
N GLY A 187 23.39 20.22 17.44
CA GLY A 187 22.23 21.08 17.55
C GLY A 187 21.66 21.58 16.22
N LYS A 188 22.26 21.22 15.08
CA LYS A 188 21.75 21.53 13.73
C LYS A 188 20.92 20.37 13.18
N CYS A 189 20.04 20.63 12.22
CA CYS A 189 19.25 19.58 11.58
C CYS A 189 18.98 19.89 10.12
N GLY A 190 18.63 18.84 9.38
CA GLY A 190 18.37 18.94 7.94
C GLY A 190 18.98 17.76 7.20
N ALA A 191 19.00 17.84 5.86
CA ALA A 191 19.56 16.79 5.02
C ALA A 191 21.04 16.49 5.34
N GLU A 192 21.81 17.51 5.70
CA GLU A 192 23.22 17.37 6.05
C GLU A 192 23.43 16.92 7.49
N ASP A 193 22.78 17.54 8.47
CA ASP A 193 23.03 17.28 9.90
C ASP A 193 22.15 16.16 10.51
N GLY A 194 21.08 15.77 9.81
CA GLY A 194 20.16 14.72 10.24
C GLY A 194 19.00 15.20 11.10
N LYS A 195 18.38 14.26 11.81
CA LYS A 195 17.25 14.45 12.70
C LYS A 195 17.67 15.02 14.06
N CYS A 196 16.84 15.86 14.65
CA CYS A 196 17.03 16.29 16.02
C CYS A 196 16.90 15.13 17.03
N PRO A 197 17.53 15.26 18.21
CA PRO A 197 17.31 14.34 19.32
C PRO A 197 15.83 14.13 19.65
N SER A 198 15.52 12.99 20.27
CA SER A 198 14.13 12.60 20.56
C SER A 198 13.40 13.68 21.37
N GLY A 199 12.28 14.16 20.82
CA GLY A 199 11.46 15.20 21.48
C GLY A 199 11.65 16.60 20.89
N GLU A 200 12.70 16.84 20.10
CA GLU A 200 12.99 18.15 19.54
C GLU A 200 12.44 18.33 18.12
N CYS A 201 12.24 19.59 17.75
CA CYS A 201 11.75 20.04 16.46
C CYS A 201 12.91 20.60 15.64
N CYS A 202 12.91 20.33 14.35
CA CYS A 202 13.85 20.96 13.43
C CYS A 202 13.24 22.24 12.88
N SER A 203 13.74 23.41 13.30
CA SER A 203 13.25 24.70 12.81
C SER A 203 13.48 24.88 11.31
N LYS A 204 12.78 25.84 10.70
CA LYS A 204 13.00 26.23 9.29
C LYS A 204 14.43 26.66 8.97
N TYR A 205 15.22 26.99 9.98
CA TYR A 205 16.62 27.43 9.86
C TYR A 205 17.63 26.31 10.13
N GLY A 206 17.17 25.07 10.28
CA GLY A 206 18.06 23.92 10.48
C GLY A 206 18.65 23.85 11.89
N TRP A 207 17.88 24.26 12.91
CA TRP A 207 18.27 24.16 14.31
C TRP A 207 17.28 23.33 15.11
N CYS A 208 17.81 22.52 16.02
CA CYS A 208 17.03 21.70 16.94
C CYS A 208 16.61 22.49 18.18
N GLY A 209 15.37 22.29 18.60
CA GLY A 209 14.84 22.85 19.84
C GLY A 209 13.37 22.53 20.06
N THR A 210 12.85 22.90 21.23
CA THR A 210 11.48 22.57 21.67
C THR A 210 10.51 23.75 21.68
N SER A 211 10.99 24.97 21.41
CA SER A 211 10.15 26.18 21.46
C SER A 211 9.26 26.30 20.23
N ASP A 212 8.23 27.14 20.34
CA ASP A 212 7.30 27.44 19.24
C ASP A 212 7.99 27.85 17.94
N LYS A 213 9.11 28.59 18.03
CA LYS A 213 9.92 28.99 16.86
C LYS A 213 10.54 27.80 16.13
N HIS A 214 10.73 26.68 16.81
CA HIS A 214 11.25 25.44 16.25
C HIS A 214 10.13 24.52 15.78
N CYS A 215 9.04 24.43 16.56
CA CYS A 215 8.02 23.40 16.38
C CYS A 215 6.82 23.79 15.52
N LYS A 216 6.52 25.09 15.38
CA LYS A 216 5.35 25.59 14.63
C LYS A 216 5.71 25.87 13.17
N ALA A 217 5.30 27.02 12.64
CA ALA A 217 5.41 27.38 11.23
C ALA A 217 6.85 27.23 10.70
N GLY A 218 7.01 26.38 9.68
CA GLY A 218 8.29 26.10 9.03
C GLY A 218 9.12 24.98 9.66
N CYS A 219 8.59 24.27 10.66
CA CYS A 219 9.26 23.08 11.19
C CYS A 219 9.43 21.99 10.10
N GLN A 220 10.64 21.42 10.02
CA GLN A 220 11.01 20.40 9.03
C GLN A 220 10.65 19.00 9.54
N LYS A 221 9.47 18.49 9.15
CA LYS A 221 8.90 17.21 9.62
C LYS A 221 9.80 15.99 9.37
N ALA A 222 10.61 16.00 8.32
CA ALA A 222 11.55 14.93 8.04
C ALA A 222 12.68 14.83 9.09
N PHE A 223 12.95 15.92 9.82
CA PHE A 223 14.10 16.07 10.69
C PHE A 223 13.75 16.36 12.17
N GLY A 224 12.47 16.42 12.56
CA GLY A 224 12.06 16.64 13.95
C GLY A 224 10.55 16.51 14.21
N LYS A 225 10.14 16.61 15.49
CA LYS A 225 8.74 16.43 15.93
C LYS A 225 7.90 17.71 15.85
N CYS A 226 7.52 18.12 14.64
CA CYS A 226 6.70 19.32 14.43
C CYS A 226 5.28 19.21 15.01
N LYS A 227 4.69 20.35 15.40
CA LYS A 227 3.34 20.47 16.00
C LYS A 227 2.38 21.20 15.08
#